data_AF-F3FWK8-F1
#
_entry.id   AF-F3FWK8-F1
#
_cell.length_a   1.000
_cell.length_b   1.000
_cell.length_c   1.000
_cell.angle_alpha   90.00
_cell.angle_beta   90.00
_cell.angle_gamma   90.00
#
_symmetry.space_group_name_H-M   'P 1'
#
loop_
_entity.id
_entity.type
_entity.pdbx_description
1 polymer ?
#
loop_
_entity_poly.entity_id
_entity_poly.type
_entity_poly.pdbx_seq_one_letter_code
_entity_poly.pdbx_strand_id
1 'polypeptide(L)' 'MPLFSAILNYRHAAGQARQDAQLDAWQGLEILTSKKHTNYPLSLNVDDLGDSLRLSVTVPPRVGAQRICAYVQQTLTA' A
#
# COMPACT_ATOMS: atom_id res chain seq x y z
N MET A 1 7.53 23.38 -9.53
CA MET A 1 7.35 22.42 -8.41
C MET A 1 6.21 21.47 -8.76
N PRO A 2 6.23 20.20 -8.33
CA PRO A 2 5.14 19.27 -8.60
C PRO A 2 3.86 19.71 -7.88
N LEU A 3 2.71 19.50 -8.52
CA LEU A 3 1.39 19.87 -7.98
C LEU A 3 1.02 19.04 -6.74
N PHE A 4 1.53 17.80 -6.67
CA PHE A 4 1.29 16.88 -5.58
C PHE A 4 2.61 16.20 -5.18
N SER A 5 2.86 16.11 -3.88
CA SER A 5 4.04 15.46 -3.29
C SER A 5 3.72 14.17 -2.55
N ALA A 6 2.43 13.88 -2.38
CA ALA A 6 1.92 12.71 -1.66
C ALA A 6 0.71 12.15 -2.39
N ILE A 7 0.53 10.83 -2.31
CA ILE A 7 -0.68 10.14 -2.76
C ILE A 7 -1.17 9.17 -1.67
N LEU A 8 -2.50 9.13 -1.50
CA LEU A 8 -3.18 8.14 -0.68
C LEU A 8 -4.02 7.26 -1.60
N ASN A 9 -3.77 5.96 -1.61
CA ASN A 9 -4.60 4.99 -2.32
C ASN A 9 -5.35 4.14 -1.30
N TYR A 10 -6.68 4.21 -1.31
CA TYR A 10 -7.54 3.33 -0.53
C TYR A 10 -8.12 2.26 -1.43
N ARG A 11 -7.92 0.99 -1.08
CA ARG A 11 -8.46 -0.16 -1.81
C ARG A 11 -9.38 -0.92 -0.89
N HIS A 12 -10.68 -0.90 -1.17
CA HIS A 12 -11.62 -1.80 -0.53
C HIS A 12 -11.45 -3.19 -1.16
N ALA A 13 -10.89 -4.10 -0.37
CA ALA A 13 -10.54 -5.46 -0.74
C ALA A 13 -11.27 -6.50 0.13
N ALA A 14 -12.31 -6.09 0.88
CA ALA A 14 -13.15 -7.01 1.63
C ALA A 14 -13.74 -8.07 0.67
N GLY A 15 -13.43 -9.34 0.91
CA GLY A 15 -13.79 -10.46 0.02
C GLY A 15 -12.76 -10.83 -1.06
N GLN A 16 -11.64 -10.11 -1.18
CA GLN A 16 -10.51 -10.47 -2.06
C GLN A 16 -9.54 -11.47 -1.43
N ALA A 17 -9.86 -12.10 -0.29
CA ALA A 17 -9.21 -13.34 0.17
C ALA A 17 -9.21 -14.44 -0.92
N ARG A 18 -10.03 -14.29 -1.97
CA ARG A 18 -10.00 -15.07 -3.21
C ARG A 18 -8.79 -14.84 -4.14
N GLN A 19 -7.98 -13.81 -3.94
CA GLN A 19 -6.75 -13.57 -4.74
C GLN A 19 -5.59 -14.47 -4.31
N ASP A 20 -5.55 -14.93 -3.06
CA ASP A 20 -4.54 -15.94 -2.67
C ASP A 20 -4.85 -17.29 -3.34
N ALA A 21 -6.13 -17.62 -3.56
CA ALA A 21 -6.54 -18.75 -4.41
C ALA A 21 -6.28 -18.52 -5.91
N GLN A 22 -6.01 -17.28 -6.33
CA GLN A 22 -5.60 -16.95 -7.69
C GLN A 22 -4.09 -17.17 -7.90
N LEU A 23 -3.27 -17.22 -6.84
CA LEU A 23 -1.84 -17.53 -6.95
C LEU A 23 -1.60 -18.96 -7.47
N ASP A 24 -2.45 -19.93 -7.09
CA ASP A 24 -2.38 -21.30 -7.61
C ASP A 24 -2.70 -21.40 -9.11
N ALA A 25 -3.58 -20.52 -9.62
CA ALA A 25 -3.89 -20.42 -11.04
C ALA A 25 -2.76 -19.78 -11.87
N TRP A 26 -1.73 -19.24 -11.21
CA TRP A 26 -0.62 -18.50 -11.84
C TRP A 26 0.71 -19.27 -11.81
N GLN A 27 0.69 -20.55 -11.44
CA GLN A 27 1.86 -21.42 -11.54
C GLN A 27 2.36 -21.48 -13.00
N GLY A 28 3.53 -20.90 -13.26
CA GLY A 28 4.14 -20.81 -14.59
C GLY A 28 4.17 -19.40 -15.20
N LEU A 29 3.56 -18.39 -14.55
CA LEU A 29 3.67 -16.98 -14.94
C LEU A 29 4.81 -16.30 -14.17
N GLU A 30 5.77 -15.73 -14.91
CA GLU A 30 6.81 -14.89 -14.32
C GLU A 30 6.24 -13.49 -14.03
N ILE A 31 6.09 -13.15 -12.75
CA ILE A 31 5.72 -11.80 -12.35
C ILE A 31 6.95 -10.90 -12.54
N LEU A 32 7.04 -10.24 -13.69
CA LEU A 32 7.95 -9.13 -13.87
C LEU A 32 7.57 -8.05 -12.87
N THR A 33 8.42 -7.84 -11.86
CA THR A 33 8.22 -6.82 -10.84
C THR A 33 8.09 -5.46 -11.54
N SER A 34 6.85 -4.96 -11.64
CA SER A 34 6.63 -3.59 -12.06
C SER A 34 7.16 -2.71 -10.95
N LYS A 35 8.31 -2.07 -11.20
CA LYS A 35 8.84 -1.02 -10.35
C LYS A 35 7.80 0.10 -10.42
N LYS A 36 6.90 0.17 -9.42
CA LYS A 36 5.91 1.24 -9.30
C LYS A 36 6.68 2.57 -9.30
N HIS A 37 6.77 3.19 -10.47
CA HIS A 37 7.32 4.51 -10.68
C HIS A 37 6.25 5.51 -10.23
N THR A 38 5.91 5.49 -8.95
CA THR A 38 5.12 6.57 -8.37
C THR A 38 6.02 7.79 -8.34
N ASN A 39 5.73 8.78 -9.18
CA ASN A 39 6.37 10.10 -9.16
C ASN A 39 6.05 10.92 -7.88
N TYR A 40 5.49 10.26 -6.86
CA TYR A 40 5.14 10.83 -5.57
C TYR A 40 6.21 10.44 -4.54
N PRO A 41 6.93 11.41 -3.96
CA PRO A 41 7.87 11.15 -2.88
C PRO A 41 7.25 10.39 -1.72
N LEU A 42 5.97 10.62 -1.40
CA LEU A 42 5.23 9.88 -0.37
C LEU A 42 4.04 9.14 -1.00
N SER A 43 3.94 7.85 -0.71
CA SER A 43 2.76 7.04 -1.05
C SER A 43 2.31 6.27 0.17
N LEU A 44 1.04 6.44 0.54
CA LEU A 44 0.33 5.62 1.54
C LEU A 44 -0.71 4.78 0.82
N ASN A 45 -0.65 3.47 0.95
CA ASN A 45 -1.67 2.55 0.46
C ASN A 45 -2.38 1.92 1.66
N VAL A 46 -3.70 1.94 1.64
CA VAL A 46 -4.57 1.34 2.64
C VAL A 46 -5.38 0.26 1.96
N ASP A 47 -5.15 -0.98 2.36
CA ASP A 47 -5.95 -2.12 1.93
C ASP A 47 -6.94 -2.47 3.02
N ASP A 48 -8.21 -2.25 2.74
CA ASP A 48 -9.30 -2.59 3.64
C ASP A 48 -9.75 -4.01 3.35
N LEU A 49 -9.38 -4.93 4.24
CA LEU A 49 -9.65 -6.35 4.13
C LEU A 49 -11.02 -6.73 4.73
N GLY A 50 -11.83 -5.75 5.14
CA GLY A 50 -13.10 -5.95 5.84
C GLY A 50 -12.90 -5.96 7.36
N ASP A 51 -12.21 -6.99 7.88
CA ASP A 51 -11.98 -7.14 9.33
C ASP A 51 -10.70 -6.47 9.82
N SER A 52 -9.84 -6.04 8.90
CA SER A 52 -8.57 -5.38 9.22
C SER A 52 -8.11 -4.44 8.11
N LEU A 53 -7.29 -3.46 8.46
CA LEU A 53 -6.60 -2.59 7.50
C LEU A 53 -5.13 -3.00 7.40
N ARG A 54 -4.62 -3.14 6.17
CA ARG A 54 -3.19 -3.27 5.89
C ARG A 54 -2.67 -1.96 5.34
N LEU A 55 -1.65 -1.41 6.00
CA LEU A 55 -1.02 -0.14 5.62
C LEU A 55 0.34 -0.41 4.97
N SER A 56 0.60 0.23 3.84
CA SER A 56 1.91 0.20 3.16
C SER A 56 2.36 1.61 2.82
N VAL A 57 3.55 2.01 3.29
CA VAL A 57 4.11 3.34 3.08
C VAL A 57 5.41 3.27 2.29
N THR A 58 5.49 4.07 1.23
CA THR A 58 6.72 4.32 0.48
C THR A 58 7.10 5.77 0.65
N VAL A 59 8.27 6.02 1.23
CA VAL A 59 8.83 7.36 1.43
C VAL A 59 10.35 7.32 1.25
N PRO A 60 11.03 8.46 1.01
CA PRO A 60 12.47 8.50 0.95
C PRO A 60 13.05 8.23 2.34
N PRO A 61 14.26 7.65 2.45
CA PRO A 61 14.86 7.25 3.73
C PRO A 61 14.89 8.36 4.79
N ARG A 62 15.13 9.62 4.38
CA ARG A 62 15.11 10.80 5.28
C ARG A 62 13.78 11.02 6.00
N VAL A 63 12.66 10.58 5.40
CA VAL A 63 11.31 10.75 5.97
C VAL A 63 10.96 9.57 6.89
N GLY A 64 11.52 8.38 6.68
CA GLY A 64 11.29 7.22 7.55
C GLY A 64 9.86 6.68 7.48
N ALA A 65 9.68 5.53 6.81
CA ALA A 65 8.37 4.92 6.62
C ALA A 65 7.68 4.57 7.95
N GLN A 66 8.45 4.08 8.92
CA GLN A 66 7.96 3.67 10.24
C GLN A 66 7.28 4.84 10.99
N ARG A 67 7.85 6.05 10.91
CA ARG A 67 7.28 7.22 11.57
C ARG A 67 5.92 7.58 10.99
N ILE A 68 5.79 7.54 9.67
CA ILE A 68 4.51 7.80 9.00
C ILE A 68 3.49 6.72 9.34
N CYS A 69 3.89 5.44 9.35
CA CYS A 69 3.01 4.35 9.79
C CYS A 69 2.52 4.58 11.23
N ALA A 70 3.41 4.94 12.15
CA ALA A 70 3.04 5.19 13.56
C ALA A 70 2.02 6.33 13.71
N TYR A 71 2.18 7.43 12.96
CA TYR A 71 1.19 8.52 12.98
C TYR A 71 -0.17 8.09 12.47
N VAL A 72 -0.22 7.34 11.36
CA VAL A 72 -1.49 6.84 10.82
C VAL A 72 -2.15 5.87 11.80
N GLN A 73 -1.37 4.97 12.41
CA GLN A 73 -1.86 4.04 13.42
C GLN A 73 -2.43 4.78 14.64
N GLN A 74 -1.77 5.84 15.10
CA GLN A 74 -2.28 6.67 16.20
C GLN A 74 -3.62 7.32 15.83
N THR A 75 -3.76 7.88 14.63
CA THR A 75 -5.04 8.47 14.19
C THR A 75 -6.17 7.45 14.08
N LEU A 76 -5.87 6.21 13.72
CA LEU A 76 -6.88 5.14 13.62
C LEU A 76 -7.30 4.57 14.98
N THR A 77 -6.53 4.85 16.04
CA THR A 77 -6.76 4.31 17.39
C THR A 77 -7.18 5.38 18.40
N ALA A 78 -7.18 6.65 18.00
CA ALA A 78 -7.70 7.79 18.76
C ALA A 78 -9.21 7.96 18.54
#